data_AF-A0A3C0KV92-F1
#
_entry.id   AF-A0A3C0KV92-F1
#
_cell.length_a   1.000
_cell.length_b   1.000
_cell.length_c   1.000
_cell.angle_alpha   90.00
_cell.angle_beta   90.00
_cell.angle_gamma   90.00
#
_symmetry.space_group_name_H-M   'P 1'
#
loop_
_entity.id
_entity.type
_entity.pdbx_description
1 polymer ?
#
loop_
_entity_poly.entity_id
_entity_poly.type
_entity_poly.pdbx_seq_one_letter_code
_entity_poly.pdbx_strand_id
1 'polypeptide(L)'
;MERKHRLNLYILCIFSCIISAVFPVTLKVSMAMNTYLSVEELESIAGKDLGDGGGWLTLPVVTRKDSKLQYITFVYFLSLPGEPEQVSPPYRLIVLDPTNGAVLRDLPCTPKSLGVNKPADVWEESHVSMTWDDLARFKELSPLIWEAFDSGGTKFNVPTTTLIQEYYTLFKKIVAAPLLPYYHAVAPDFFKWLEAVTR
;
A
#
# COMPACT_ATOMS: atom_id res chain seq x y z
N MET A 1 -39.44 58.59 22.59
CA MET A 1 -38.92 57.48 23.42
C MET A 1 -38.57 56.33 22.48
N GLU A 2 -37.56 56.51 21.61
CA GLU A 2 -37.47 55.73 20.35
C GLU A 2 -36.03 55.46 19.87
N ARG A 3 -35.05 55.47 20.78
CA ARG A 3 -33.62 55.25 20.43
C ARG A 3 -33.05 53.89 20.80
N LYS A 4 -33.82 52.98 21.39
CA LYS A 4 -33.30 51.69 21.91
C LYS A 4 -33.37 50.49 20.97
N HIS A 5 -34.07 50.57 19.82
CA HIS A 5 -34.22 49.42 18.91
C HIS A 5 -33.27 49.35 17.71
N ARG A 6 -32.43 50.38 17.48
CA ARG A 6 -31.47 50.35 16.36
C ARG A 6 -30.11 49.74 16.70
N LEU A 7 -29.80 49.49 17.97
CA LEU A 7 -28.49 48.97 18.38
C LEU A 7 -28.39 47.43 18.24
N ASN A 8 -29.51 46.71 18.31
CA ASN A 8 -29.50 45.24 18.23
C ASN A 8 -29.37 44.67 16.81
N LEU A 9 -29.58 45.48 15.76
CA LEU A 9 -29.46 45.01 14.38
C LEU A 9 -28.01 45.10 13.86
N TYR A 10 -27.19 46.00 14.40
CA TYR A 10 -25.78 46.14 13.98
C TYR A 10 -24.86 45.08 14.59
N ILE A 11 -25.17 44.57 15.78
CA ILE A 11 -24.34 43.53 16.43
C ILE A 11 -24.53 42.16 15.75
N LEU A 12 -25.71 41.88 15.17
CA LEU A 12 -25.96 40.63 14.45
C LEU A 12 -25.25 40.54 13.09
N CYS A 13 -25.05 41.67 12.40
CA CYS A 13 -24.34 41.70 11.11
C CYS A 13 -22.81 41.59 11.25
N ILE A 14 -22.23 41.94 12.41
CA ILE A 14 -20.78 41.80 12.62
C ILE A 14 -20.41 40.33 12.89
N PHE A 15 -21.32 39.54 13.47
CA PHE A 15 -21.08 38.12 13.71
C PHE A 15 -21.19 37.23 12.45
N SER A 16 -21.93 37.64 11.41
CA SER A 16 -21.97 36.86 10.15
C SER A 16 -20.75 37.08 9.25
N CYS A 17 -20.00 38.18 9.43
CA CYS A 17 -18.78 38.44 8.66
C CYS A 17 -17.53 37.76 9.23
N ILE A 18 -17.55 37.27 10.48
CA ILE A 18 -16.38 36.61 11.09
C ILE A 18 -16.34 35.10 10.75
N ILE A 19 -17.46 34.50 10.35
CA ILE A 19 -17.52 33.06 9.98
C ILE A 19 -17.07 32.81 8.53
N SER A 20 -16.89 33.84 7.71
CA SER A 20 -16.31 33.71 6.36
C SER A 20 -14.78 33.84 6.32
N ALA A 21 -14.14 34.02 7.48
CA ALA A 21 -12.68 33.90 7.63
C ALA A 21 -12.25 32.49 8.07
N VAL A 22 -13.10 31.48 7.87
CA VAL A 22 -12.63 30.11 7.68
C VAL A 22 -11.91 30.11 6.35
N PHE A 23 -10.61 30.44 6.41
CA PHE A 23 -9.67 30.21 5.34
C PHE A 23 -10.04 28.87 4.70
N PRO A 24 -10.29 28.79 3.38
CA PRO A 24 -10.08 27.52 2.74
C PRO A 24 -8.60 27.25 3.02
N VAL A 25 -8.32 26.35 3.98
CA VAL A 25 -7.09 25.60 3.99
C VAL A 25 -7.17 24.83 2.69
N THR A 26 -6.79 25.50 1.61
CA THR A 26 -6.28 24.88 0.41
C THR A 26 -5.04 24.20 0.97
N LEU A 27 -5.26 22.96 1.42
CA LEU A 27 -4.27 21.92 1.43
C LEU A 27 -3.73 21.91 0.00
N LYS A 28 -2.81 22.83 -0.29
CA LYS A 28 -1.71 22.59 -1.20
C LYS A 28 -0.94 21.45 -0.53
N VAL A 29 -1.52 20.26 -0.61
CA VAL A 29 -0.72 19.08 -0.88
C VAL A 29 -0.05 19.47 -2.18
N SER A 30 1.13 20.08 -2.08
CA SER A 30 2.10 20.04 -3.14
C SER A 30 2.27 18.55 -3.36
N MET A 31 1.45 17.97 -4.25
CA MET A 31 1.66 16.64 -4.75
C MET A 31 2.98 16.77 -5.50
N ALA A 32 4.07 16.53 -4.77
CA ALA A 32 5.33 16.20 -5.37
C ALA A 32 4.99 15.17 -6.45
N MET A 33 5.52 15.37 -7.66
CA MET A 33 5.34 14.38 -8.71
C MET A 33 5.72 13.03 -8.12
N ASN A 34 4.80 12.05 -8.16
CA ASN A 34 5.03 10.73 -7.59
C ASN A 34 6.40 10.25 -8.07
N THR A 35 7.34 10.06 -7.14
CA THR A 35 8.73 9.70 -7.47
C THR A 35 8.80 8.26 -8.02
N TYR A 36 7.76 7.46 -7.77
CA TYR A 36 7.66 6.07 -8.19
C TYR A 36 6.54 5.88 -9.21
N LEU A 37 6.73 4.88 -10.07
CA LEU A 37 5.70 4.38 -10.97
C LEU A 37 4.49 3.84 -10.19
N SER A 38 3.34 3.81 -10.85
CA SER A 38 2.14 3.18 -10.30
C SER A 38 2.33 1.67 -10.12
N VAL A 39 1.49 1.06 -9.27
CA VAL A 39 1.49 -0.41 -9.10
C VAL A 39 1.17 -1.09 -10.42
N GLU A 40 0.22 -0.56 -11.18
CA GLU A 40 -0.22 -1.11 -12.47
C GLU A 40 0.93 -1.12 -13.50
N GLU A 41 1.73 -0.06 -13.56
CA GLU A 41 2.91 -0.01 -14.43
C GLU A 41 3.96 -1.05 -14.01
N LEU A 42 4.24 -1.17 -12.71
CA LEU A 42 5.21 -2.13 -12.19
C LEU A 42 4.74 -3.58 -12.35
N GLU A 43 3.45 -3.87 -12.15
CA GLU A 43 2.85 -5.17 -12.40
C GLU A 43 2.85 -5.53 -13.88
N SER A 44 2.59 -4.57 -14.78
CA SER A 44 2.67 -4.77 -16.23
C SER A 44 4.09 -5.16 -16.65
N ILE A 45 5.11 -4.53 -16.05
CA ILE A 45 6.52 -4.87 -16.30
C ILE A 45 6.87 -6.24 -15.71
N ALA A 46 6.51 -6.49 -14.45
CA ALA A 46 6.78 -7.77 -13.77
C ALA A 46 6.07 -8.96 -14.45
N GLY A 47 4.84 -8.74 -14.93
CA GLY A 47 3.99 -9.74 -15.54
C GLY A 47 4.30 -10.05 -17.00
N LYS A 48 5.10 -9.20 -17.67
CA LYS A 48 5.38 -9.29 -19.11
C LYS A 48 5.88 -10.67 -19.56
N ASP A 49 6.71 -11.31 -18.73
CA ASP A 49 7.35 -12.60 -19.02
C ASP A 49 6.65 -13.78 -18.33
N LEU A 50 5.43 -13.60 -17.81
CA LEU A 50 4.62 -14.70 -17.26
C LEU A 50 3.83 -15.46 -18.34
N GLY A 51 3.61 -14.83 -19.51
CA GLY A 51 2.86 -15.43 -20.62
C GLY A 51 1.48 -15.95 -20.21
N ASP A 52 0.96 -16.94 -20.95
CA ASP A 52 -0.29 -17.63 -20.64
C ASP A 52 -0.11 -18.74 -19.57
N GLY A 53 1.07 -18.84 -18.96
CA GLY A 53 1.54 -20.00 -18.19
C GLY A 53 0.86 -20.24 -16.85
N GLY A 54 -0.11 -19.40 -16.47
CA GLY A 54 -0.79 -19.48 -15.19
C GLY A 54 0.11 -18.99 -14.05
N GLY A 55 -0.28 -17.93 -13.38
CA GLY A 55 0.49 -17.38 -12.29
C GLY A 55 -0.10 -16.05 -11.88
N TRP A 56 -0.27 -15.87 -10.58
CA TRP A 56 -0.78 -14.64 -10.02
C TRP A 56 0.39 -13.87 -9.43
N LEU A 57 0.46 -12.57 -9.76
CA LEU A 57 1.32 -11.65 -9.05
C LEU A 57 0.75 -11.44 -7.65
N THR A 58 1.61 -11.47 -6.65
CA THR A 58 1.24 -11.07 -5.30
C THR A 58 1.08 -9.56 -5.23
N LEU A 59 0.41 -9.06 -4.18
CA LEU A 59 0.46 -7.64 -3.88
C LEU A 59 1.91 -7.18 -3.77
N PRO A 60 2.24 -6.00 -4.28
CA PRO A 60 3.58 -5.50 -4.16
C PRO A 60 3.89 -4.95 -2.77
N VAL A 61 5.14 -5.14 -2.38
CA VAL A 61 5.75 -4.48 -1.21
C VAL A 61 7.09 -3.88 -1.60
N VAL A 62 7.65 -3.07 -0.72
CA VAL A 62 8.97 -2.49 -0.92
C VAL A 62 9.92 -2.91 0.19
N THR A 63 11.22 -2.85 -0.09
CA THR A 63 12.29 -3.00 0.91
C THR A 63 13.44 -2.05 0.58
N ARG A 64 14.29 -1.74 1.55
CA ARG A 64 15.54 -1.04 1.30
C ARG A 64 16.70 -2.02 1.24
N LYS A 65 17.43 -1.95 0.14
CA LYS A 65 18.71 -2.65 -0.02
C LYS A 65 19.75 -1.67 -0.53
N ASP A 66 20.90 -1.60 0.15
CA ASP A 66 22.00 -0.69 -0.21
C ASP A 66 21.54 0.78 -0.34
N SER A 67 20.70 1.22 0.61
CA SER A 67 20.07 2.55 0.66
C SER A 67 19.17 2.89 -0.53
N LYS A 68 18.79 1.91 -1.35
CA LYS A 68 17.83 2.07 -2.44
C LYS A 68 16.54 1.32 -2.16
N LEU A 69 15.42 1.96 -2.48
CA LEU A 69 14.12 1.30 -2.45
C LEU A 69 14.03 0.27 -3.59
N GLN A 70 13.52 -0.91 -3.28
CA GLN A 70 13.27 -1.98 -4.25
C GLN A 70 11.81 -2.40 -4.14
N TYR A 71 11.14 -2.48 -5.28
CA TYR A 71 9.81 -3.09 -5.40
C TYR A 71 9.97 -4.61 -5.46
N ILE A 72 9.14 -5.33 -4.71
CA ILE A 72 9.14 -6.79 -4.66
C ILE A 72 7.72 -7.30 -4.90
N THR A 73 7.61 -8.26 -5.81
CA THR A 73 6.43 -9.11 -5.98
C THR A 73 6.87 -10.55 -6.18
N PHE A 74 5.96 -11.49 -5.96
CA PHE A 74 6.17 -12.89 -6.22
C PHE A 74 5.15 -13.42 -7.22
N VAL A 75 5.46 -14.58 -7.80
CA VAL A 75 4.51 -15.36 -8.58
C VAL A 75 4.13 -16.62 -7.82
N TYR A 76 2.84 -16.90 -7.73
CA TYR A 76 2.26 -18.08 -7.09
C TYR A 76 1.12 -18.65 -7.95
N PHE A 77 0.70 -19.87 -7.65
CA PHE A 77 -0.48 -20.49 -8.26
C PHE A 77 -1.66 -20.45 -7.29
N LEU A 78 -2.83 -20.17 -7.85
CA LEU A 78 -4.12 -20.45 -7.23
C LEU A 78 -4.63 -21.76 -7.83
N SER A 79 -5.26 -22.62 -7.02
CA SER A 79 -5.94 -23.82 -7.53
C SER A 79 -7.00 -23.49 -8.59
N LEU A 80 -7.31 -24.47 -9.42
CA LEU A 80 -8.24 -24.29 -10.53
C LEU A 80 -9.68 -24.09 -10.04
N PRO A 81 -10.54 -23.40 -10.82
CA PRO A 81 -11.96 -23.28 -10.50
C PRO A 81 -12.62 -24.65 -10.28
N GLY A 82 -13.25 -24.85 -9.13
CA GLY A 82 -13.90 -26.10 -8.74
C GLY A 82 -13.13 -26.94 -7.71
N GLU A 83 -11.90 -26.56 -7.39
CA GLU A 83 -11.15 -27.06 -6.24
C GLU A 83 -11.25 -26.08 -5.05
N PRO A 84 -11.00 -26.52 -3.81
CA PRO A 84 -10.83 -25.58 -2.69
C PRO A 84 -9.78 -24.52 -3.06
N GLU A 85 -10.05 -23.25 -2.77
CA GLU A 85 -9.13 -22.15 -3.08
C GLU A 85 -7.83 -22.32 -2.27
N GLN A 86 -6.78 -22.72 -2.96
CA GLN A 86 -5.49 -23.11 -2.42
C GLN A 86 -4.41 -22.25 -3.04
N VAL A 87 -3.48 -21.83 -2.18
CA VAL A 87 -2.41 -20.90 -2.54
C VAL A 87 -1.08 -21.63 -2.44
N SER A 88 -0.40 -21.79 -3.58
CA SER A 88 0.93 -22.40 -3.59
C SER A 88 1.96 -21.47 -2.94
N PRO A 89 3.07 -22.03 -2.40
CA PRO A 89 4.28 -21.26 -2.18
C PRO A 89 4.68 -20.48 -3.45
N PRO A 90 5.27 -19.29 -3.28
CA PRO A 90 5.91 -18.58 -4.38
C PRO A 90 7.00 -19.42 -5.05
N TYR A 91 7.04 -19.35 -6.38
CA TYR A 91 8.04 -20.07 -7.18
C TYR A 91 8.94 -19.14 -8.01
N ARG A 92 8.60 -17.85 -8.09
CA ARG A 92 9.40 -16.82 -8.76
C ARG A 92 9.37 -15.53 -7.93
N LEU A 93 10.52 -14.89 -7.81
CA LEU A 93 10.70 -13.60 -7.16
C LEU A 93 11.08 -12.57 -8.22
N ILE A 94 10.35 -11.46 -8.27
CA ILE A 94 10.62 -10.35 -9.17
C ILE A 94 10.90 -9.11 -8.32
N VAL A 95 12.02 -8.46 -8.61
CA VAL A 95 12.48 -7.25 -7.93
C VAL A 95 12.74 -6.17 -8.95
N LEU A 96 12.07 -5.03 -8.81
CA LEU A 96 12.16 -3.90 -9.73
C LEU A 96 12.70 -2.65 -9.01
N ASP A 97 13.30 -1.75 -9.78
CA ASP A 97 13.48 -0.36 -9.37
C ASP A 97 12.12 0.37 -9.49
N PRO A 98 11.55 0.88 -8.39
CA PRO A 98 10.22 1.49 -8.41
C PRO A 98 10.17 2.83 -9.18
N THR A 99 11.32 3.45 -9.48
CA THR A 99 11.36 4.76 -10.16
C THR A 99 11.26 4.66 -11.68
N ASN A 100 11.78 3.57 -12.25
CA ASN A 100 11.89 3.40 -13.71
C ASN A 100 11.45 2.02 -14.20
N GLY A 101 11.07 1.11 -13.29
CA GLY A 101 10.63 -0.24 -13.60
C GLY A 101 11.73 -1.19 -14.05
N ALA A 102 13.01 -0.82 -13.94
CA ALA A 102 14.11 -1.70 -14.33
C ALA A 102 14.09 -2.99 -13.50
N VAL A 103 14.16 -4.14 -14.19
CA VAL A 103 14.23 -5.46 -13.55
C VAL A 103 15.61 -5.63 -12.91
N LEU A 104 15.65 -5.63 -11.57
CA LEU A 104 16.88 -5.82 -10.80
C LEU A 104 17.16 -7.30 -10.57
N ARG A 105 16.11 -8.09 -10.31
CA ARG A 105 16.17 -9.54 -10.15
C ARG A 105 14.89 -10.17 -10.67
N ASP A 106 15.04 -11.28 -11.35
CA ASP A 106 13.94 -12.14 -11.77
C ASP A 106 14.46 -13.58 -11.76
N LEU A 107 14.11 -14.31 -10.70
CA LEU A 107 14.74 -15.58 -10.39
C LEU A 107 13.71 -16.58 -9.84
N PRO A 108 13.88 -17.89 -10.13
CA PRO A 108 13.12 -18.91 -9.43
C PRO A 108 13.41 -18.87 -7.93
N CYS A 109 12.40 -19.18 -7.12
CA CYS A 109 12.52 -19.18 -5.67
C CYS A 109 11.85 -20.40 -5.04
N THR A 110 12.23 -20.64 -3.78
CA THR A 110 11.67 -21.64 -2.89
C THR A 110 11.42 -20.98 -1.53
N PRO A 111 10.59 -21.55 -0.65
CA PRO A 111 10.43 -21.02 0.70
C PRO A 111 11.76 -20.80 1.41
N LYS A 112 12.67 -21.78 1.33
CA LYS A 112 14.00 -21.70 1.94
C LYS A 112 14.84 -20.55 1.37
N SER A 113 14.83 -20.34 0.05
CA SER A 113 15.61 -19.25 -0.57
C SER A 113 15.04 -17.87 -0.22
N LEU A 114 13.77 -17.79 0.17
CA LEU A 114 13.14 -16.57 0.69
C LEU A 114 13.28 -16.41 2.21
N GLY A 115 13.95 -17.33 2.90
CA GLY A 115 14.14 -17.28 4.36
C GLY A 115 13.01 -17.92 5.17
N VAL A 116 12.08 -18.63 4.53
CA VAL A 116 10.96 -19.32 5.17
C VAL A 116 11.32 -20.80 5.36
N ASN A 117 11.66 -21.19 6.59
CA ASN A 117 12.07 -22.56 6.94
C ASN A 117 10.89 -23.52 7.10
N LYS A 118 9.71 -23.00 7.45
CA LYS A 118 8.48 -23.75 7.58
C LYS A 118 7.39 -22.99 6.82
N PRO A 119 7.17 -23.29 5.53
CA PRO A 119 6.06 -22.69 4.80
C PRO A 119 4.75 -23.05 5.50
N ALA A 120 3.73 -22.20 5.37
CA ALA A 120 2.37 -22.62 5.69
C ALA A 120 2.06 -23.92 4.92
N ASP A 121 1.23 -24.78 5.51
CA ASP A 121 0.83 -26.01 4.82
C ASP A 121 0.28 -25.60 3.44
N VAL A 122 0.79 -26.25 2.39
CA VAL A 122 0.72 -25.82 0.97
C VAL A 122 -0.72 -25.68 0.43
N TRP A 123 -1.71 -25.93 1.28
CA TRP A 123 -3.09 -26.21 0.93
C TRP A 123 -4.09 -25.70 1.99
N GLU A 124 -3.76 -24.64 2.74
CA GLU A 124 -4.74 -23.98 3.61
C GLU A 124 -5.76 -23.18 2.78
N GLU A 125 -7.04 -23.29 3.13
CA GLU A 125 -8.11 -22.49 2.54
C GLU A 125 -7.85 -21.01 2.80
N SER A 126 -7.68 -20.25 1.71
CA SER A 126 -7.51 -18.81 1.80
C SER A 126 -8.87 -18.13 1.78
N HIS A 127 -9.41 -17.77 2.94
CA HIS A 127 -10.58 -16.88 2.98
C HIS A 127 -10.14 -15.43 2.76
N VAL A 128 -10.02 -15.02 1.50
CA VAL A 128 -9.82 -13.60 1.17
C VAL A 128 -11.18 -12.89 1.20
N SER A 129 -11.33 -11.90 2.08
CA SER A 129 -12.56 -11.10 2.20
C SER A 129 -12.45 -9.78 1.42
N MET A 130 -11.80 -9.81 0.24
CA MET A 130 -11.52 -8.61 -0.54
C MET A 130 -12.66 -8.26 -1.51
N THR A 131 -12.85 -6.96 -1.75
CA THR A 131 -13.55 -6.45 -2.92
C THR A 131 -12.56 -5.91 -3.96
N TRP A 132 -13.02 -5.69 -5.19
CA TRP A 132 -12.21 -5.01 -6.21
C TRP A 132 -11.85 -3.57 -5.81
N ASP A 133 -12.74 -2.90 -5.08
CA ASP A 133 -12.50 -1.55 -4.57
C ASP A 133 -11.39 -1.53 -3.52
N ASP A 134 -11.32 -2.54 -2.64
CA ASP A 134 -10.22 -2.67 -1.67
C ASP A 134 -8.87 -2.79 -2.39
N LEU A 135 -8.81 -3.60 -3.45
CA LEU A 135 -7.59 -3.78 -4.25
C LEU A 135 -7.21 -2.48 -4.98
N ALA A 136 -8.16 -1.83 -5.63
CA ALA A 136 -7.92 -0.56 -6.33
C ALA A 136 -7.40 0.50 -5.34
N ARG A 137 -8.00 0.60 -4.16
CA ARG A 137 -7.57 1.52 -3.11
C ARG A 137 -6.17 1.20 -2.58
N PHE A 138 -5.85 -0.08 -2.39
CA PHE A 138 -4.50 -0.50 -2.01
C PHE A 138 -3.45 -0.07 -3.04
N LYS A 139 -3.75 -0.24 -4.33
CA LYS A 139 -2.85 0.17 -5.43
C LYS A 139 -2.67 1.68 -5.50
N GLU A 140 -3.76 2.44 -5.35
CA GLU A 140 -3.74 3.90 -5.30
C GLU A 140 -2.84 4.42 -4.17
N LEU A 141 -2.95 3.84 -2.97
CA LEU A 141 -2.16 4.25 -1.81
C LEU A 141 -0.68 3.86 -1.91
N SER A 142 -0.37 2.77 -2.60
CA SER A 142 0.96 2.14 -2.57
C SER A 142 2.12 3.11 -2.84
N PRO A 143 2.17 3.90 -3.94
CA PRO A 143 3.29 4.81 -4.20
C PRO A 143 3.48 5.87 -3.11
N LEU A 144 2.38 6.38 -2.53
CA LEU A 144 2.43 7.38 -1.46
C LEU A 144 3.03 6.79 -0.17
N ILE A 145 2.67 5.55 0.15
CA ILE A 145 3.19 4.87 1.34
C ILE A 145 4.66 4.50 1.14
N TRP A 146 5.05 4.11 -0.08
CA TRP A 146 6.45 3.84 -0.42
C TRP A 146 7.32 5.09 -0.30
N GLU A 147 6.82 6.25 -0.71
CA GLU A 147 7.51 7.55 -0.52
C GLU A 147 7.64 7.93 0.95
N ALA A 148 6.57 7.77 1.72
CA ALA A 148 6.62 7.96 3.17
C ALA A 148 7.66 7.03 3.81
N PHE A 149 7.69 5.76 3.40
CA PHE A 149 8.69 4.81 3.86
C PHE A 149 10.11 5.20 3.45
N ASP A 150 10.36 5.60 2.20
CA ASP A 150 11.69 5.95 1.68
C ASP A 150 12.25 7.24 2.30
N SER A 151 11.38 8.16 2.71
CA SER A 151 11.78 9.34 3.49
C SER A 151 12.40 9.00 4.86
N GLY A 152 12.14 7.78 5.38
CA GLY A 152 12.66 7.32 6.67
C GLY A 152 11.94 7.91 7.88
N GLY A 153 10.86 8.67 7.67
CA GLY A 153 10.04 9.22 8.73
C GLY A 153 9.31 8.12 9.51
N THR A 154 9.24 8.28 10.83
CA THR A 154 8.41 7.44 11.72
C THR A 154 7.35 8.25 12.47
N LYS A 155 7.40 9.57 12.33
CA LYS A 155 6.43 10.51 12.91
C LYS A 155 5.84 11.33 11.79
N PHE A 156 4.57 11.12 11.53
CA PHE A 156 3.83 11.82 10.50
C PHE A 156 2.69 12.65 11.12
N ASN A 157 2.13 13.56 10.32
CA ASN A 157 0.89 14.23 10.70
C ASN A 157 -0.28 13.23 10.71
N VAL A 158 -1.38 13.59 11.37
CA VAL A 158 -2.55 12.70 11.51
C VAL A 158 -3.05 12.18 10.14
N PRO A 159 -3.23 13.01 9.10
CA PRO A 159 -3.66 12.53 7.78
C PRO A 159 -2.77 11.43 7.19
N THR A 160 -1.44 11.61 7.20
CA THR A 160 -0.51 10.62 6.65
C THR A 160 -0.51 9.33 7.47
N THR A 161 -0.54 9.41 8.81
CA THR A 161 -0.65 8.22 9.66
C THR A 161 -1.93 7.44 9.35
N THR A 162 -3.06 8.12 9.12
CA THR A 162 -4.33 7.48 8.75
C THR A 162 -4.23 6.73 7.41
N LEU A 163 -3.57 7.30 6.39
CA LEU A 163 -3.36 6.61 5.11
C LEU A 163 -2.46 5.37 5.25
N ILE A 164 -1.42 5.44 6.09
CA ILE A 164 -0.53 4.30 6.37
C ILE A 164 -1.30 3.17 7.10
N GLN A 165 -2.16 3.53 8.06
CA GLN A 165 -3.03 2.58 8.76
C GLN A 165 -4.06 1.93 7.83
N GLU A 166 -4.67 2.72 6.94
CA GLU A 166 -5.59 2.23 5.90
C GLU A 166 -4.87 1.23 4.99
N TYR A 167 -3.71 1.61 4.45
CA TYR A 167 -2.88 0.76 3.61
C TYR A 167 -2.55 -0.58 4.26
N TYR A 168 -2.09 -0.57 5.52
CA TYR A 168 -1.72 -1.81 6.21
C TYR A 168 -2.96 -2.67 6.54
N THR A 169 -4.11 -2.05 6.78
CA THR A 169 -5.37 -2.77 6.97
C THR A 169 -5.83 -3.45 5.69
N LEU A 170 -5.76 -2.74 4.56
CA LEU A 170 -6.06 -3.30 3.23
C LEU A 170 -5.11 -4.45 2.89
N PHE A 171 -3.81 -4.29 3.14
CA PHE A 171 -2.82 -5.36 2.96
C PHE A 171 -3.24 -6.64 3.68
N LYS A 172 -3.54 -6.55 4.98
CA LYS A 172 -3.95 -7.72 5.79
C LYS A 172 -5.29 -8.32 5.36
N LYS A 173 -6.18 -7.52 4.78
CA LYS A 173 -7.48 -7.96 4.27
C LYS A 173 -7.37 -8.71 2.94
N ILE A 174 -6.45 -8.28 2.07
CA ILE A 174 -6.30 -8.77 0.70
C ILE A 174 -5.31 -9.93 0.61
N VAL A 175 -4.22 -9.91 1.38
CA VAL A 175 -3.21 -10.97 1.32
C VAL A 175 -3.75 -12.29 1.85
N ALA A 176 -3.63 -13.34 1.05
CA ALA A 176 -3.83 -14.72 1.48
C ALA A 176 -2.89 -15.06 2.65
N ALA A 177 -3.45 -15.58 3.75
CA ALA A 177 -2.69 -15.90 4.95
C ALA A 177 -1.43 -16.76 4.70
N PRO A 178 -1.45 -17.79 3.81
CA PRO A 178 -0.26 -18.57 3.49
C PRO A 178 0.90 -17.76 2.91
N LEU A 179 0.65 -16.58 2.31
CA LEU A 179 1.68 -15.74 1.72
C LEU A 179 2.35 -14.80 2.73
N LEU A 180 1.73 -14.52 3.89
CA LEU A 180 2.24 -13.58 4.89
C LEU A 180 3.70 -13.85 5.31
N PRO A 181 4.13 -15.09 5.60
CA PRO A 181 5.51 -15.36 6.01
C PRO A 181 6.54 -14.92 4.96
N TYR A 182 6.22 -15.03 3.67
CA TYR A 182 7.12 -14.66 2.58
C TYR A 182 7.30 -13.15 2.49
N TYR A 183 6.22 -12.38 2.65
CA TYR A 183 6.27 -10.92 2.71
C TYR A 183 7.16 -10.41 3.83
N HIS A 184 6.97 -10.92 5.05
CA HIS A 184 7.79 -10.55 6.20
C HIS A 184 9.26 -10.94 6.03
N ALA A 185 9.55 -12.02 5.30
CA ALA A 185 10.91 -12.48 5.08
C ALA A 185 11.66 -11.64 4.03
N VAL A 186 10.99 -11.17 2.96
CA VAL A 186 11.65 -10.38 1.90
C VAL A 186 11.68 -8.88 2.14
N ALA A 187 10.74 -8.36 2.94
CA ALA A 187 10.60 -6.94 3.24
C ALA A 187 10.50 -6.66 4.75
N PRO A 188 11.39 -7.22 5.59
CA PRO A 188 11.26 -7.14 7.05
C PRO A 188 11.32 -5.70 7.58
N ASP A 189 12.09 -4.84 6.92
CA ASP A 189 12.26 -3.43 7.26
C ASP A 189 10.99 -2.63 7.02
N PHE A 190 10.29 -2.89 5.92
CA PHE A 190 9.03 -2.24 5.58
C PHE A 190 7.91 -2.61 6.55
N PHE A 191 7.75 -3.91 6.85
CA PHE A 191 6.72 -4.34 7.80
C PHE A 191 7.01 -3.87 9.22
N LYS A 192 8.28 -3.89 9.65
CA LYS A 192 8.68 -3.30 10.93
C LYS A 192 8.35 -1.80 10.99
N TRP A 193 8.55 -1.08 9.89
CA TRP A 193 8.18 0.33 9.79
C TRP A 193 6.66 0.54 9.84
N LEU A 194 5.88 -0.22 9.08
CA LEU A 194 4.41 -0.18 9.10
C LEU A 194 3.88 -0.41 10.52
N GLU A 195 4.36 -1.45 11.19
CA GLU A 195 3.97 -1.74 12.58
C GLU A 195 4.34 -0.61 13.54
N ALA A 196 5.51 0.04 13.37
CA ALA A 196 5.92 1.14 14.22
C ALA A 196 5.05 2.40 14.05
N VAL A 197 4.59 2.68 12.83
CA VAL A 197 3.76 3.86 12.54
C VAL A 197 2.29 3.65 12.88
N THR A 198 1.82 2.40 12.82
CA THR A 198 0.39 2.06 13.01
C THR A 198 0.00 1.71 14.45
N ARG A 199 0.96 1.55 15.36
CA ARG A 199 0.75 1.36 16.81
C ARG A 199 0.32 2.67 17.49
#